data_AF-A0A834AIU9-F1
#
_entry.id   AF-A0A834AIU9-F1
#
_cell.length_a   1.000
_cell.length_b   1.000
_cell.length_c   1.000
_cell.angle_alpha   90.00
_cell.angle_beta   90.00
_cell.angle_gamma   90.00
#
_symmetry.space_group_name_H-M   'P 1'
#
loop_
_entity.id
_entity.type
_entity.pdbx_description
1 polymer ?
#
loop_
_entity_poly.entity_id
_entity_poly.type
_entity_poly.pdbx_seq_one_letter_code
_entity_poly.pdbx_strand_id
1 'polypeptide(L)'
;MLYLHAEPLAAVVRLRQRLKSLRAYLFSCRAAVAEDLRRRIFPREYLLQQIHLYSLADLQQVIEGKLAPFLGKVIKFATSHVYSCSLCSQKGFLCEICNNGEILYPFEDISTSRCESCGAVFHSECKEKSVPCPRCVRRELQKKQKSFWQRLNMDESLEEACNMFELSYQNT
;
A
#
# COMPACT_ATOMS: atom_id res chain seq x y z
N MET A 1 20.86 -11.50 7.59
CA MET A 1 20.26 -11.56 6.23
C MET A 1 21.20 -10.84 5.26
N LEU A 2 21.52 -11.43 4.11
CA LEU A 2 22.58 -11.00 3.17
C LEU A 2 22.63 -9.49 2.86
N TYR A 3 21.47 -8.81 2.79
CA TYR A 3 21.39 -7.37 2.52
C TYR A 3 22.14 -6.50 3.54
N LEU A 4 22.29 -6.94 4.79
CA LEU A 4 23.02 -6.18 5.82
C LEU A 4 24.54 -6.18 5.62
N HIS A 5 25.05 -7.10 4.82
CA HIS A 5 26.49 -7.30 4.62
C HIS A 5 26.95 -6.98 3.19
N ALA A 6 26.02 -6.62 2.31
CA ALA A 6 26.29 -6.33 0.90
C ALA A 6 25.55 -5.06 0.48
N GLU A 7 26.17 -3.89 0.72
CA GLU A 7 25.56 -2.58 0.43
C GLU A 7 25.10 -2.42 -1.03
N PRO A 8 25.85 -2.87 -2.06
CA PRO A 8 25.35 -2.81 -3.44
C PRO A 8 24.03 -3.56 -3.64
N LEU A 9 23.87 -4.70 -2.96
CA LEU A 9 22.65 -5.50 -3.01
C LEU A 9 21.52 -4.85 -2.20
N ALA A 10 21.85 -4.22 -1.07
CA ALA A 10 20.93 -3.43 -0.26
C ALA A 10 20.36 -2.25 -1.06
N ALA A 11 21.21 -1.52 -1.80
CA ALA A 11 20.79 -0.45 -2.69
C ALA A 11 19.84 -0.95 -3.79
N VAL A 12 20.15 -2.10 -4.40
CA VAL A 12 19.31 -2.70 -5.43
C VAL A 12 17.95 -3.13 -4.87
N VAL A 13 17.87 -3.74 -3.68
CA VAL A 13 16.57 -4.13 -3.13
C VAL A 13 15.69 -2.91 -2.80
N ARG A 14 16.27 -1.79 -2.33
CA ARG A 14 15.55 -0.51 -2.15
C ARG A 14 14.98 0.02 -3.47
N LEU A 15 15.79 0.03 -4.54
CA LEU A 15 15.33 0.41 -5.88
C LEU A 15 14.19 -0.50 -6.38
N ARG A 16 14.28 -1.81 -6.13
CA ARG A 16 13.22 -2.76 -6.52
C ARG A 16 11.94 -2.59 -5.71
N GLN A 17 12.01 -2.25 -4.43
CA GLN A 17 10.84 -1.88 -3.62
C GLN A 17 10.15 -0.63 -4.18
N ARG A 18 10.93 0.40 -4.52
CA ARG A 18 10.44 1.61 -5.18
C ARG A 18 9.76 1.30 -6.51
N LEU A 19 10.39 0.46 -7.33
CA LEU A 19 9.83 0.04 -8.61
C LEU A 19 8.55 -0.80 -8.46
N LYS A 20 8.44 -1.65 -7.42
CA LYS A 20 7.21 -2.38 -7.09
C LYS A 20 6.05 -1.43 -6.76
N SER A 21 6.32 -0.35 -6.04
CA SER A 21 5.34 0.71 -5.77
C SER A 21 4.90 1.39 -7.07
N LEU A 22 5.84 1.84 -7.90
CA LEU A 22 5.58 2.48 -9.20
C LEU A 22 4.81 1.58 -10.17
N ARG A 23 5.13 0.27 -10.19
CA ARG A 23 4.42 -0.73 -11.01
C ARG A 23 2.91 -0.67 -10.76
N ALA A 24 2.46 -0.53 -9.51
CA ALA A 24 1.03 -0.49 -9.19
C ALA A 24 0.31 0.69 -9.87
N TYR A 25 0.98 1.83 -10.02
CA TYR A 25 0.44 2.99 -10.75
C TYR A 25 0.37 2.72 -12.25
N LEU A 26 1.49 2.30 -12.86
CA LEU A 26 1.58 2.14 -14.30
C LEU A 26 0.67 1.02 -14.82
N PHE A 27 0.57 -0.11 -14.09
CA PHE A 27 -0.27 -1.25 -14.48
C PHE A 27 -1.77 -1.01 -14.28
N SER A 28 -2.14 -0.01 -13.47
CA SER A 28 -3.54 0.42 -13.31
C SER A 28 -3.85 1.73 -14.06
N CYS A 29 -2.94 2.18 -14.93
CA CYS A 29 -3.11 3.35 -15.79
C CYS A 29 -3.60 2.90 -17.18
N ARG A 30 -2.89 3.26 -18.25
CA ARG A 30 -3.17 2.87 -19.64
C ARG A 30 -2.32 1.67 -20.04
N ALA A 31 -2.88 0.74 -20.81
CA ALA A 31 -2.19 -0.47 -21.26
C ALA A 31 -0.83 -0.18 -21.94
N ALA A 32 -0.78 0.84 -22.80
CA ALA A 32 0.46 1.22 -23.50
C ALA A 32 1.62 1.55 -22.55
N VAL A 33 1.35 2.19 -21.41
CA VAL A 33 2.37 2.56 -20.41
C VAL A 33 2.86 1.33 -19.65
N ALA A 34 1.95 0.40 -19.34
CA ALA A 34 2.32 -0.88 -18.74
C ALA A 34 3.20 -1.71 -19.69
N GLU A 35 2.89 -1.72 -20.99
CA GLU A 35 3.74 -2.36 -22.01
C GLU A 35 5.10 -1.68 -22.17
N ASP A 36 5.16 -0.35 -22.11
CA ASP A 36 6.45 0.37 -22.10
C ASP A 36 7.32 -0.02 -20.91
N LEU A 37 6.72 -0.17 -19.72
CA LEU A 37 7.47 -0.63 -18.55
C LEU A 37 7.99 -2.07 -18.74
N ARG A 38 7.17 -2.98 -19.29
CA ARG A 38 7.59 -4.36 -19.59
C ARG A 38 8.74 -4.38 -20.58
N ARG A 39 8.64 -3.64 -21.69
CA ARG A 39 9.70 -3.53 -22.71
C ARG A 39 11.03 -3.05 -22.13
N ARG A 40 10.98 -2.07 -21.23
CA ARG A 40 12.19 -1.52 -20.59
C ARG A 40 12.88 -2.50 -19.64
N ILE A 41 12.17 -3.51 -19.14
CA ILE A 41 12.70 -4.48 -18.19
C ILE A 41 12.93 -5.86 -18.81
N PHE A 42 12.36 -6.14 -19.98
CA PHE A 42 12.53 -7.38 -20.71
C PHE A 42 14.02 -7.74 -20.89
N PRO A 43 14.43 -9.01 -20.70
CA PRO A 43 13.62 -10.20 -20.38
C PRO A 43 13.39 -10.43 -18.86
N ARG A 44 13.66 -9.44 -18.01
CA ARG A 44 13.76 -9.59 -16.55
C ARG A 44 12.46 -9.21 -15.81
N GLU A 45 11.31 -9.65 -16.30
CA GLU A 45 10.01 -9.26 -15.75
C GLU A 45 9.82 -9.66 -14.27
N TYR A 46 10.48 -10.74 -13.84
CA TYR A 46 10.51 -11.16 -12.44
C TYR A 46 11.04 -10.05 -11.51
N LEU A 47 11.84 -9.11 -12.03
CA LEU A 47 12.34 -7.97 -11.26
C LEU A 47 11.21 -7.10 -10.71
N LEU A 48 10.07 -7.03 -11.41
CA LEU A 48 8.85 -6.30 -11.05
C LEU A 48 7.94 -7.08 -10.08
N GLN A 49 8.10 -8.40 -9.99
CA GLN A 49 7.15 -9.28 -9.30
C GLN A 49 7.65 -9.71 -7.91
N GLN A 50 8.86 -10.25 -7.85
CA GLN A 50 9.41 -10.85 -6.63
C GLN A 50 10.69 -10.15 -6.19
N ILE A 51 10.61 -9.21 -5.24
CA ILE A 51 11.71 -8.31 -4.84
C ILE A 51 13.01 -9.02 -4.37
N HIS A 52 12.91 -10.29 -3.96
CA HIS A 52 14.04 -11.09 -3.48
C HIS A 52 14.55 -12.12 -4.50
N LEU A 53 13.89 -12.27 -5.65
CA LEU A 53 14.31 -13.18 -6.72
C LEU A 53 15.36 -12.51 -7.62
N TYR A 54 16.51 -13.16 -7.78
CA TYR A 54 17.61 -12.71 -8.63
C TYR A 54 18.13 -13.88 -9.46
N SER A 55 18.49 -13.62 -10.71
CA SER A 55 19.34 -14.55 -11.48
C SER A 55 20.79 -14.39 -11.07
N LEU A 56 21.64 -15.38 -11.42
CA LEU A 56 23.08 -15.27 -11.22
C LEU A 56 23.67 -14.05 -11.97
N ALA A 57 23.17 -13.77 -13.17
CA ALA A 57 23.57 -12.62 -13.96
C ALA A 57 23.19 -11.29 -13.29
N ASP A 58 22.04 -11.22 -12.60
CA ASP A 58 21.67 -10.03 -11.82
C ASP A 58 22.65 -9.81 -10.68
N LEU A 59 22.98 -10.87 -9.91
CA LEU A 59 23.92 -10.78 -8.80
C LEU A 59 25.32 -10.37 -9.26
N GLN A 60 25.78 -10.88 -10.40
CA GLN A 60 27.01 -10.42 -11.03
C GLN A 60 26.93 -8.92 -11.39
N GLN A 61 25.82 -8.47 -11.97
CA GLN A 61 25.62 -7.05 -12.27
C GLN A 61 25.48 -6.16 -11.03
N VAL A 62 25.08 -6.72 -9.89
CA VAL A 62 25.15 -6.02 -8.60
C VAL A 62 26.60 -5.77 -8.20
N ILE A 63 27.45 -6.81 -8.29
CA ILE A 63 28.89 -6.71 -7.97
C ILE A 63 29.58 -5.73 -8.92
N GLU A 64 29.25 -5.77 -10.22
CA GLU A 64 29.78 -4.86 -11.24
C GLU A 64 29.19 -3.43 -11.15
N GLY A 65 28.23 -3.18 -10.27
CA GLY A 65 27.58 -1.86 -10.13
C GLY A 65 26.66 -1.46 -11.29
N LYS A 66 26.28 -2.39 -12.17
CA LYS A 66 25.49 -2.13 -13.38
C LYS A 66 23.98 -2.19 -13.17
N LEU A 67 23.51 -3.03 -12.24
CA LEU A 67 22.07 -3.25 -12.05
C LEU A 67 21.36 -2.04 -11.45
N ALA A 68 21.99 -1.34 -10.51
CA ALA A 68 21.40 -0.15 -9.87
C ALA A 68 21.17 1.01 -10.87
N PRO A 69 22.14 1.43 -11.71
CA PRO A 69 21.91 2.42 -12.76
C PRO A 69 20.83 2.02 -13.77
N PHE A 70 20.76 0.73 -14.13
CA PHE A 70 19.70 0.21 -14.99
C PHE A 70 18.32 0.41 -14.36
N LEU A 71 18.12 -0.03 -13.11
CA LEU A 71 16.87 0.18 -12.38
C LEU A 71 16.55 1.67 -12.19
N GLY A 72 17.56 2.51 -11.95
CA GLY A 72 17.40 3.96 -11.85
C GLY A 72 16.79 4.59 -13.10
N LYS A 73 17.20 4.15 -14.31
CA LYS A 73 16.60 4.62 -15.57
C LYS A 73 15.12 4.21 -15.69
N VAL A 74 14.79 2.98 -15.30
CA VAL A 74 13.41 2.47 -15.33
C VAL A 74 12.53 3.22 -14.31
N ILE A 75 13.04 3.44 -13.10
CA ILE A 75 12.38 4.21 -12.05
C ILE A 75 12.15 5.65 -12.52
N LYS A 76 13.15 6.31 -13.11
CA LYS A 76 13.00 7.69 -13.62
C LYS A 76 11.85 7.79 -14.63
N PHE A 77 11.75 6.84 -15.56
CA PHE A 77 10.62 6.76 -16.50
C PHE A 77 9.29 6.63 -15.78
N ALA A 78 9.17 5.66 -14.87
CA ALA A 78 7.91 5.39 -14.18
C ALA A 78 7.48 6.55 -13.26
N THR A 79 8.43 7.14 -12.53
CA THR A 79 8.19 8.33 -11.69
C THR A 79 7.74 9.52 -12.52
N SER A 80 8.42 9.80 -13.64
CA SER A 80 8.03 10.89 -14.56
C SER A 80 6.61 10.70 -15.10
N HIS A 81 6.22 9.46 -15.41
CA HIS A 81 4.84 9.16 -15.79
C HIS A 81 3.85 9.45 -14.67
N VAL A 82 4.12 9.03 -13.42
CA VAL A 82 3.19 9.26 -12.31
C VAL A 82 2.92 10.74 -12.09
N TYR A 83 3.96 11.58 -12.11
CA TYR A 83 3.79 13.02 -11.90
C TYR A 83 3.10 13.74 -13.08
N SER A 84 3.30 13.28 -14.32
CA SER A 84 2.74 13.93 -15.51
C SER A 84 1.37 13.38 -15.95
N CYS A 85 0.96 12.21 -15.44
CA CYS A 85 -0.28 11.57 -15.83
C CYS A 85 -1.42 11.90 -14.86
N SER A 86 -2.49 12.50 -15.38
CA SER A 86 -3.69 12.86 -14.61
C SER A 86 -4.37 11.69 -13.90
N LEU A 87 -4.29 10.46 -14.45
CA LEU A 87 -4.85 9.27 -13.81
C LEU A 87 -4.00 8.75 -12.66
N CYS A 88 -2.68 8.89 -12.76
CA CYS A 88 -1.75 8.43 -11.74
C CYS A 88 -1.63 9.43 -10.59
N SER A 89 -1.66 10.73 -10.90
CA SER A 89 -1.56 11.78 -9.89
C SER A 89 -2.72 11.79 -8.91
N GLN A 90 -3.91 11.39 -9.36
CA GLN A 90 -5.10 11.24 -8.50
C GLN A 90 -5.02 10.05 -7.53
N LYS A 91 -4.08 9.12 -7.72
CA LYS A 91 -3.88 7.96 -6.85
C LYS A 91 -2.88 8.21 -5.71
N GLY A 92 -2.39 9.44 -5.59
CA GLY A 92 -1.57 9.86 -4.46
C GLY A 92 -2.36 9.89 -3.15
N PHE A 93 -1.65 10.08 -2.04
CA PHE A 93 -2.20 10.06 -0.69
C PHE A 93 -2.08 11.44 -0.06
N LEU A 94 -3.02 11.79 0.82
CA LEU A 94 -2.87 12.93 1.72
C LEU A 94 -2.48 12.42 3.11
N CYS A 95 -1.61 13.16 3.78
CA CYS A 95 -1.26 12.84 5.16
C CYS A 95 -2.43 13.19 6.11
N GLU A 96 -3.09 12.19 6.69
CA GLU A 96 -4.20 12.42 7.65
C GLU A 96 -3.76 13.04 9.00
N ILE A 97 -2.44 13.24 9.22
CA ILE A 97 -1.90 13.77 10.48
C ILE A 97 -1.73 15.29 10.39
N CYS A 98 -0.98 15.77 9.39
CA CYS A 98 -0.74 17.20 9.20
C CYS A 98 -1.76 17.87 8.27
N ASN A 99 -2.39 17.09 7.37
CA ASN A 99 -3.37 17.56 6.39
C ASN A 99 -2.93 18.82 5.61
N ASN A 100 -1.64 18.95 5.29
CA ASN A 100 -1.05 20.12 4.64
C ASN A 100 -1.37 20.25 3.14
N GLY A 101 -2.16 19.33 2.57
CA GLY A 101 -2.54 19.31 1.15
C GLY A 101 -1.47 18.78 0.19
N GLU A 102 -0.29 18.39 0.68
CA GLU A 102 0.76 17.79 -0.13
C GLU A 102 0.38 16.36 -0.54
N ILE A 103 0.50 16.07 -1.84
CA ILE A 103 0.24 14.74 -2.37
C ILE A 103 1.49 13.87 -2.19
N LEU A 104 1.33 12.78 -1.44
CA LEU A 104 2.37 11.83 -1.13
C LEU A 104 2.28 10.60 -2.00
N TYR A 105 3.44 10.07 -2.39
CA TYR A 105 3.51 8.80 -3.11
C TYR A 105 4.35 7.77 -2.35
N PRO A 106 3.89 6.52 -2.19
CA PRO A 106 4.64 5.48 -1.48
C PRO A 106 5.94 5.03 -2.16
N PHE A 107 6.32 5.59 -3.32
CA PHE A 107 7.64 5.40 -3.92
C PHE A 107 8.64 6.52 -3.54
N GLU A 108 8.22 7.48 -2.73
CA GLU A 108 9.07 8.53 -2.13
C GLU A 108 9.50 8.05 -0.75
N ASP A 109 10.37 7.06 -0.73
CA ASP A 109 10.79 6.28 0.46
C ASP A 109 11.53 7.10 1.53
N ILE A 110 12.00 8.31 1.18
CA ILE A 110 12.69 9.21 2.11
C ILE A 110 11.67 10.09 2.86
N SER A 111 10.76 10.75 2.13
CA SER A 111 9.82 11.72 2.70
C SER A 111 8.52 11.09 3.20
N THR A 112 8.23 9.85 2.82
CA THR A 112 6.97 9.18 3.15
C THR A 112 7.16 7.85 3.85
N SER A 113 6.21 7.52 4.73
CA SER A 113 6.13 6.25 5.43
C SER A 113 4.75 5.61 5.24
N ARG A 114 4.74 4.33 4.89
CA ARG A 114 3.53 3.54 4.68
C ARG A 114 3.22 2.69 5.91
N CYS A 115 1.99 2.73 6.37
CA CYS A 115 1.52 1.81 7.40
C CYS A 115 1.41 0.38 6.85
N GLU A 116 2.07 -0.59 7.48
CA GLU A 116 2.05 -1.99 7.06
C GLU A 116 0.67 -2.66 7.21
N SER A 117 -0.14 -2.20 8.17
CA SER A 117 -1.47 -2.77 8.45
C SER A 117 -2.57 -2.27 7.52
N CYS A 118 -2.68 -0.96 7.30
CA CYS A 118 -3.76 -0.36 6.51
C CYS A 118 -3.33 0.19 5.14
N GLY A 119 -2.02 0.27 4.88
CA GLY A 119 -1.48 0.81 3.64
C GLY A 119 -1.60 2.33 3.48
N ALA A 120 -2.09 3.07 4.47
CA ALA A 120 -2.08 4.54 4.45
C ALA A 120 -0.64 5.08 4.38
N VAL A 121 -0.45 6.19 3.68
CA VAL A 121 0.84 6.87 3.51
C VAL A 121 0.79 8.19 4.25
N PHE A 122 1.87 8.49 4.96
CA PHE A 122 2.04 9.71 5.74
C PHE A 122 3.44 10.27 5.46
N HIS A 123 3.70 11.53 5.81
CA HIS A 123 5.08 11.99 5.91
C HIS A 123 5.84 11.14 6.93
N SER A 124 7.12 10.87 6.68
CA SER A 124 7.97 10.09 7.57
C SER A 124 7.98 10.67 8.99
N GLU A 125 8.18 11.99 9.11
CA GLU A 125 8.19 12.70 10.38
C GLU A 125 6.83 12.67 11.10
N CYS A 126 5.73 12.79 10.35
CA CYS A 126 4.39 12.70 10.93
C CYS A 126 4.15 11.30 11.49
N LYS A 127 4.56 10.27 10.74
CA LYS A 127 4.32 8.88 11.13
C LYS A 127 5.10 8.48 12.37
N GLU A 128 6.33 8.96 12.51
CA GLU A 128 7.20 8.72 13.67
C GLU A 128 6.58 9.28 14.97
N LYS A 129 5.98 10.48 14.88
CA LYS A 129 5.30 11.13 16.01
C LYS A 129 3.94 10.51 16.34
N SER A 130 3.33 9.75 15.43
CA SER A 130 2.00 9.16 15.60
C SER A 130 2.02 7.62 15.50
N VAL A 131 2.40 6.99 16.62
CA VAL A 131 2.34 5.54 16.79
C VAL A 131 1.41 5.24 17.97
N PRO A 132 0.33 4.45 17.80
CA PRO A 132 -0.07 3.67 16.62
C PRO A 132 -0.65 4.50 15.46
N CYS A 133 -0.83 3.89 14.27
CA CYS A 133 -1.41 4.58 13.10
C CYS A 133 -2.84 5.08 13.38
N PRO A 134 -3.15 6.38 13.18
CA PRO A 134 -4.45 6.95 13.53
C PRO A 134 -5.61 6.32 12.73
N ARG A 135 -5.36 5.98 11.46
CA ARG A 135 -6.35 5.28 10.62
C ARG A 135 -6.65 3.87 11.13
N CYS A 136 -5.64 3.14 11.60
CA CYS A 136 -5.84 1.82 12.21
C CYS A 136 -6.62 1.92 13.52
N VAL A 137 -6.31 2.90 14.38
CA VAL A 137 -7.05 3.15 15.62
C VAL A 137 -8.52 3.45 15.33
N ARG A 138 -8.80 4.36 14.38
CA ARG A 138 -10.16 4.71 13.97
C ARG A 138 -10.93 3.47 13.46
N ARG A 139 -10.29 2.64 12.63
CA ARG A 139 -10.88 1.41 12.09
C ARG A 139 -11.20 0.40 13.19
N GLU A 140 -10.33 0.28 14.19
CA GLU A 140 -10.53 -0.65 15.31
C GLU A 140 -11.66 -0.19 16.24
N LEU A 141 -11.74 1.10 16.54
CA LEU A 141 -12.84 1.67 17.34
C LEU A 141 -14.20 1.48 16.66
N GLN A 142 -14.28 1.65 15.33
CA GLN A 142 -15.51 1.42 14.57
C GLN A 142 -15.96 -0.05 14.61
N LYS A 143 -15.04 -1.01 14.59
CA LYS A 143 -15.39 -2.43 14.73
C LYS A 143 -15.98 -2.73 16.10
N LYS A 144 -15.41 -2.17 17.18
CA LYS A 144 -15.91 -2.35 18.55
C LYS A 144 -17.30 -1.73 18.74
N GLN A 145 -17.58 -0.58 18.13
CA GLN A 145 -18.93 0.01 18.18
C GLN A 145 -19.98 -0.86 17.47
N LYS A 146 -19.65 -1.49 16.33
CA LYS A 146 -20.58 -2.43 15.68
C LYS A 146 -20.91 -3.61 16.59
N SER A 147 -19.95 -4.15 17.35
CA SER A 147 -20.25 -5.21 18.33
C SER A 147 -21.10 -4.74 19.51
N PHE A 148 -21.07 -3.46 19.86
CA PHE A 148 -21.92 -2.89 20.91
C PHE A 148 -23.37 -2.73 20.42
N TRP A 149 -23.58 -2.11 19.25
CA TRP A 149 -24.91 -1.97 18.65
C TRP A 149 -25.50 -3.32 18.17
N GLN A 150 -24.67 -4.28 17.74
CA GLN A 150 -25.13 -5.65 17.44
C GLN A 150 -25.62 -6.40 18.69
N ARG A 151 -25.10 -6.09 19.88
CA ARG A 151 -25.62 -6.64 21.14
C ARG A 151 -26.97 -6.02 21.50
N LEU A 152 -27.10 -4.71 21.35
CA LEU A 152 -28.38 -4.02 21.57
C LEU A 152 -29.46 -4.49 20.59
N ASN A 153 -29.13 -4.68 19.30
CA ASN A 153 -30.07 -5.24 18.33
C ASN A 153 -30.47 -6.69 18.59
N MET A 154 -29.69 -7.46 19.37
CA MET A 154 -30.11 -8.80 19.82
C MET A 154 -31.06 -8.74 21.00
N ASP A 155 -30.86 -7.80 21.94
CA ASP A 155 -31.79 -7.58 23.06
C ASP A 155 -33.13 -6.99 22.58
N GLU A 156 -33.13 -6.04 21.64
CA GLU A 156 -34.36 -5.47 21.06
C GLU A 156 -35.16 -6.52 20.27
N SER A 157 -34.47 -7.40 19.53
CA SER A 157 -35.12 -8.49 18.80
C SER A 157 -35.71 -9.58 19.71
N LEU A 158 -35.22 -9.70 20.95
CA LEU A 158 -35.76 -10.63 21.95
C LEU A 158 -36.98 -10.04 22.66
N GLU A 159 -37.00 -8.73 22.92
CA GLU A 159 -38.16 -8.02 23.47
C GLU A 159 -39.31 -7.96 22.45
N GLU A 160 -39.03 -7.74 21.16
CA GLU A 160 -40.06 -7.81 20.10
C GLU A 160 -40.62 -9.23 19.90
N ALA A 161 -39.81 -10.27 20.10
CA ALA A 161 -40.26 -11.66 20.03
C ALA A 161 -41.11 -12.09 21.25
N CYS A 162 -40.90 -11.47 22.41
CA CYS A 162 -41.64 -11.81 23.64
C CYS A 162 -43.01 -11.11 23.74
N ASN A 163 -43.16 -9.92 23.14
CA ASN A 163 -44.43 -9.17 23.15
C ASN A 163 -45.49 -9.68 22.15
N MET A 164 -45.19 -10.74 21.39
CA MET A 164 -46.12 -11.29 20.40
C MET A 164 -46.90 -12.54 20.88
N PHE A 165 -46.79 -12.91 22.16
CA PHE A 165 -47.40 -14.15 22.71
C PHE A 165 -48.40 -13.96 23.86
N GLU A 166 -48.91 -12.76 24.11
CA GLU A 166 -50.00 -12.56 25.09
C GLU A 166 -51.27 -12.02 24.44
N LEU A 167 -52.09 -12.87 23.82
CA LEU A 167 -53.53 -12.63 23.70
C LEU A 167 -54.34 -13.94 23.75
N SER A 168 -54.88 -14.18 24.94
CA SER A 168 -56.19 -14.78 25.28
C SER A 168 -56.83 -15.80 24.33
N TYR A 169 -56.73 -17.09 24.69
CA TYR A 169 -57.69 -18.11 24.27
C TYR A 169 -59.04 -17.86 24.98
N GLN A 170 -60.06 -17.48 24.21
CA GLN A 170 -61.47 -17.64 24.62
C GLN A 170 -61.93 -19.03 24.19
N ASN A 171 -62.28 -19.88 25.17
CA ASN A 171 -62.94 -21.16 24.94
C ASN A 171 -64.43 -20.96 24.64
N THR A 172 -64.90 -21.53 23.54
CA THR A 172 -66.29 -21.99 23.35
C THR A 172 -66.30 -23.49 23.18
#